data_AF-A0A7S1FC86-F1
#
_entry.id   AF-A0A7S1FC86-F1
#
_cell.length_a   1.000
_cell.length_b   1.000
_cell.length_c   1.000
_cell.angle_alpha   90.00
_cell.angle_beta   90.00
_cell.angle_gamma   90.00
#
_symmetry.space_group_name_H-M   'P 1'
#
loop_
_entity.id
_entity.type
_entity.pdbx_description
1 polymer ?
#
loop_
_entity_poly.entity_id
_entity_poly.type
_entity_poly.pdbx_seq_one_letter_code
_entity_poly.pdbx_strand_id
1 'polypeptide(L)'
;MYYGYGAGEFINDHDVALAYVMERFPHLLPSYNCLEPGQRAPVLFTQEKMGFNNGWLVQGEAPPSVLFSKFKQVISRGRVPNADISFYLVHWLTDLAGAEAYDGRPWPGAEKFTTQFPVRVLGSFIDSFGFVDRLAVQSEVEVMEDYLSNRWEEHGLPPFQPRSTSTIAL
;
A
#
# COMPACT_ATOMS: atom_id res chain seq x y z
N MET A 1 -11.95 22.57 -6.86
CA MET A 1 -10.61 22.04 -6.55
C MET A 1 -10.76 20.57 -6.21
N TYR A 2 -9.89 19.70 -6.73
CA TYR A 2 -9.90 18.26 -6.51
C TYR A 2 -8.47 17.79 -6.21
N TYR A 3 -8.19 17.29 -5.00
CA TYR A 3 -6.82 16.95 -4.56
C TYR A 3 -5.75 18.03 -4.85
N GLY A 4 -6.12 19.30 -4.73
CA GLY A 4 -5.24 20.44 -5.01
C GLY A 4 -5.27 20.95 -6.46
N TYR A 5 -5.90 20.21 -7.39
CA TYR A 5 -6.05 20.62 -8.78
C TYR A 5 -7.27 21.53 -8.99
N GLY A 6 -7.07 22.63 -9.71
CA GLY A 6 -8.07 23.58 -10.17
C GLY A 6 -8.87 23.12 -11.38
N ALA A 7 -9.92 23.86 -11.73
CA ALA A 7 -10.67 23.61 -12.96
C ALA A 7 -9.83 24.00 -14.18
N GLY A 8 -9.74 23.13 -15.18
CA GLY A 8 -8.91 23.33 -16.37
C GLY A 8 -7.43 22.94 -16.21
N GLU A 9 -7.02 22.52 -15.01
CA GLU A 9 -5.68 21.98 -14.78
C GLU A 9 -5.55 20.53 -15.21
N PHE A 10 -4.35 20.15 -15.64
CA PHE A 10 -4.02 18.78 -16.01
C PHE A 10 -3.61 17.99 -14.76
N ILE A 11 -4.30 16.88 -14.50
CA ILE A 11 -3.96 15.95 -13.42
C ILE A 11 -2.93 14.95 -13.99
N ASN A 12 -1.68 15.04 -13.54
CA ASN A 12 -0.58 14.16 -14.00
C ASN A 12 -0.38 12.91 -13.13
N ASP A 13 -1.04 12.86 -11.97
CA ASP A 13 -1.06 11.70 -11.08
C ASP A 13 -2.18 10.75 -11.53
N HIS A 14 -1.80 9.56 -11.98
CA HIS A 14 -2.72 8.57 -12.55
C HIS A 14 -3.87 8.21 -11.59
N ASP A 15 -3.54 7.99 -10.31
CA ASP A 15 -4.51 7.52 -9.32
C ASP A 15 -5.52 8.62 -9.01
N VAL A 16 -5.05 9.87 -8.90
CA VAL A 16 -5.93 11.04 -8.73
C VAL A 16 -6.80 11.26 -9.98
N ALA A 17 -6.25 11.08 -11.19
CA ALA A 17 -7.01 11.24 -12.42
C ALA A 17 -8.11 10.18 -12.55
N LEU A 18 -7.80 8.92 -12.23
CA LEU A 18 -8.78 7.83 -12.25
C LEU A 18 -9.86 8.01 -11.17
N ALA A 19 -9.47 8.36 -9.94
CA ALA A 19 -10.41 8.67 -8.87
C ALA A 19 -11.37 9.82 -9.27
N TYR A 20 -10.86 10.86 -9.93
CA TYR A 20 -11.68 11.96 -10.44
C TYR A 20 -12.75 11.47 -11.44
N VAL A 21 -12.36 10.60 -12.39
CA VAL A 21 -13.29 10.00 -13.35
C VAL A 21 -14.33 9.15 -12.62
N MET A 22 -13.92 8.33 -11.67
CA MET A 22 -14.82 7.47 -10.89
C MET A 22 -15.84 8.28 -10.10
N GLU A 23 -15.44 9.37 -9.47
CA GLU A 23 -16.35 10.21 -8.66
C GLU A 23 -17.26 11.12 -9.50
N ARG A 24 -16.75 11.70 -10.59
CA ARG A 24 -17.47 12.74 -11.35
C ARG A 24 -18.14 12.21 -12.61
N PHE A 25 -17.58 11.18 -13.22
CA PHE A 25 -18.02 10.63 -14.50
C PHE A 25 -18.05 9.09 -14.49
N PRO A 26 -18.68 8.45 -13.48
CA PRO A 26 -18.65 6.99 -13.35
C PRO A 26 -19.18 6.28 -14.59
N HIS A 27 -20.13 6.88 -15.32
CA HIS A 27 -20.69 6.35 -16.57
C HIS A 27 -19.65 6.12 -17.70
N LEU A 28 -18.46 6.74 -17.62
CA LEU A 28 -17.35 6.48 -18.54
C LEU A 28 -16.64 5.15 -18.23
N LEU A 29 -16.92 4.55 -17.08
CA LEU A 29 -16.39 3.25 -16.63
C LEU A 29 -17.57 2.30 -16.40
N PRO A 30 -18.14 1.68 -17.45
CA PRO A 30 -19.38 0.90 -17.33
C PRO A 30 -19.33 -0.20 -16.26
N SER A 31 -18.20 -0.88 -16.11
CA SER A 31 -17.99 -1.92 -15.08
C SER A 31 -18.10 -1.36 -13.66
N TYR A 32 -17.58 -0.16 -13.42
CA TYR A 32 -17.68 0.53 -12.13
C TYR A 32 -19.07 1.15 -11.93
N ASN A 33 -19.64 1.74 -12.97
CA ASN A 33 -20.96 2.39 -12.91
C ASN A 33 -22.10 1.41 -12.62
N CYS A 34 -21.94 0.13 -12.96
CA CYS A 34 -22.93 -0.90 -12.68
C CYS A 34 -22.86 -1.44 -11.24
N LEU A 35 -21.83 -1.09 -10.45
CA LEU A 35 -21.72 -1.51 -9.06
C LEU A 35 -22.73 -0.75 -8.18
N GLU A 36 -23.19 -1.39 -7.12
CA GLU A 36 -23.98 -0.71 -6.09
C GLU A 36 -23.12 0.33 -5.33
N PRO A 37 -23.69 1.41 -4.76
CA PRO A 37 -22.92 2.43 -4.05
C PRO A 37 -21.98 1.87 -2.97
N GLY A 38 -22.42 0.84 -2.23
CA GLY A 38 -21.60 0.17 -1.22
C GLY A 38 -20.44 -0.65 -1.79
N GLN A 39 -20.51 -1.07 -3.06
CA GLN A 39 -19.44 -1.78 -3.76
C GLN A 39 -18.48 -0.82 -4.48
N ARG A 40 -18.95 0.39 -4.82
CA ARG A 40 -18.13 1.44 -5.41
C ARG A 40 -17.14 2.05 -4.44
N ALA A 41 -17.54 2.20 -3.17
CA ALA A 41 -16.72 2.84 -2.15
C ALA A 41 -15.37 2.12 -1.92
N PRO A 42 -15.32 0.78 -1.75
CA PRO A 42 -14.04 0.06 -1.62
C PRO A 42 -13.16 0.18 -2.86
N VAL A 43 -13.76 0.17 -4.06
CA VAL A 43 -13.01 0.29 -5.33
C VAL A 43 -12.47 1.71 -5.52
N LEU A 44 -13.23 2.75 -5.12
CA LEU A 44 -12.71 4.11 -5.12
C LEU A 44 -11.59 4.28 -4.09
N PHE A 45 -11.76 3.68 -2.90
CA PHE A 45 -10.76 3.68 -1.84
C PHE A 45 -9.42 3.09 -2.28
N THR A 46 -9.39 2.10 -3.18
CA THR A 46 -8.11 1.57 -3.72
C THR A 46 -7.37 2.56 -4.62
N GLN A 47 -8.09 3.46 -5.28
CA GLN A 47 -7.50 4.51 -6.13
C GLN A 47 -7.16 5.78 -5.35
N GLU A 48 -7.62 5.89 -4.09
CA GLU A 48 -7.25 7.02 -3.26
C GLU A 48 -5.78 6.93 -2.85
N LYS A 49 -5.07 8.06 -2.91
CA LYS A 49 -3.65 8.16 -2.56
C LYS A 49 -3.44 7.94 -1.07
N MET A 50 -3.39 6.70 -0.59
CA MET A 50 -3.18 6.36 0.82
C MET A 50 -1.80 6.74 1.34
N GLY A 51 -0.86 7.06 0.44
CA GLY A 51 0.53 7.38 0.78
C GLY A 51 1.31 6.17 1.31
N PHE A 52 0.70 4.99 1.32
CA PHE A 52 1.33 3.74 1.70
C PHE A 52 1.91 3.06 0.45
N ASN A 53 3.20 2.74 0.51
CA ASN A 53 3.90 1.95 -0.50
C ASN A 53 4.46 0.70 0.19
N ASN A 54 3.86 -0.46 -0.06
CA ASN A 54 4.29 -1.69 0.62
C ASN A 54 5.71 -2.11 0.22
N GLY A 55 6.18 -1.74 -0.97
CA GLY A 55 7.56 -1.96 -1.39
C GLY A 55 8.56 -1.23 -0.50
N TRP A 56 8.30 0.05 -0.18
CA TRP A 56 9.14 0.82 0.73
C TRP A 56 9.17 0.25 2.15
N LEU A 57 8.06 -0.33 2.62
CA LEU A 57 8.04 -1.09 3.88
C LEU A 57 8.96 -2.30 3.78
N VAL A 58 8.74 -3.15 2.76
CA VAL A 58 9.47 -4.42 2.61
C VAL A 58 10.97 -4.22 2.41
N GLN A 59 11.36 -3.10 1.81
CA GLN A 59 12.77 -2.73 1.61
C GLN A 59 13.37 -1.96 2.79
N GLY A 60 12.54 -1.46 3.71
CA GLY A 60 12.98 -0.60 4.82
C GLY A 60 13.53 0.75 4.36
N GLU A 61 13.12 1.24 3.18
CA GLU A 61 13.73 2.39 2.50
C GLU A 61 13.15 3.75 2.90
N ALA A 62 11.95 3.77 3.49
CA ALA A 62 11.25 5.01 3.82
C ALA A 62 11.24 5.30 5.34
N PRO A 63 11.37 6.57 5.75
CA PRO A 63 11.10 6.96 7.13
C PRO A 63 9.67 6.59 7.56
N PRO A 64 9.44 6.20 8.83
CA PRO A 64 8.14 5.70 9.29
C PRO A 64 6.97 6.65 9.01
N SER A 65 7.14 7.95 9.23
CA SER A 65 6.07 8.94 9.03
C SER A 65 5.69 9.12 7.56
N VAL A 66 6.66 9.05 6.65
CA VAL A 66 6.43 9.15 5.20
C VAL A 66 5.62 7.94 4.72
N LEU A 67 5.92 6.77 5.27
CA LEU A 67 5.30 5.51 4.89
C LEU A 67 3.91 5.32 5.50
N PHE A 68 3.74 5.65 6.78
CA PHE A 68 2.58 5.21 7.55
C PHE A 68 1.60 6.31 7.95
N SER A 69 2.00 7.59 8.05
CA SER A 69 1.17 8.57 8.75
C SER A 69 -0.21 8.78 8.11
N LYS A 70 -0.32 8.76 6.77
CA LYS A 70 -1.62 8.89 6.10
C LYS A 70 -2.47 7.63 6.24
N PHE A 71 -1.87 6.45 6.08
CA PHE A 71 -2.57 5.17 6.24
C PHE A 71 -3.03 4.94 7.68
N LYS A 72 -2.19 5.32 8.66
CA LYS A 72 -2.55 5.29 10.07
C LYS A 72 -3.73 6.21 10.38
N GLN A 73 -3.83 7.40 9.77
CA GLN A 73 -5.02 8.24 9.94
C GLN A 73 -6.29 7.55 9.44
N VAL A 74 -6.19 6.75 8.38
CA VAL A 74 -7.32 5.97 7.86
C VAL A 74 -7.72 4.87 8.85
N ILE A 75 -6.75 4.09 9.34
CA ILE A 75 -6.96 3.02 10.31
C ILE A 75 -7.52 3.58 11.64
N SER A 76 -6.82 4.55 12.24
CA SER A 76 -7.13 5.08 13.58
C SER A 76 -8.43 5.88 13.66
N ARG A 77 -8.84 6.56 12.58
CA ARG A 77 -10.09 7.33 12.58
C ARG A 77 -11.33 6.44 12.43
N GLY A 78 -11.18 5.15 12.13
CA GLY A 78 -12.29 4.19 12.02
C GLY A 78 -13.32 4.55 10.96
N ARG A 79 -12.96 5.42 9.99
CA ARG A 79 -13.88 5.89 8.95
C ARG A 79 -13.97 4.94 7.77
N VAL A 80 -13.08 3.95 7.71
CA VAL A 80 -13.01 2.96 6.65
C VAL A 80 -13.19 1.57 7.28
N PRO A 81 -14.13 0.75 6.79
CA PRO A 81 -14.29 -0.63 7.24
C PRO A 81 -13.01 -1.45 7.09
N ASN A 82 -12.73 -2.36 8.03
CA ASN A 82 -11.58 -3.29 7.92
C ASN A 82 -11.62 -4.15 6.64
N ALA A 83 -12.82 -4.42 6.13
CA ALA A 83 -13.00 -5.12 4.86
C ALA A 83 -12.43 -4.32 3.67
N ASP A 84 -12.56 -3.00 3.68
CA ASP A 84 -12.08 -2.12 2.61
C ASP A 84 -10.57 -1.94 2.71
N ILE A 85 -10.02 -1.91 3.93
CA ILE A 85 -8.57 -1.94 4.17
C ILE A 85 -7.97 -3.26 3.69
N SER A 86 -8.62 -4.38 4.00
CA SER A 86 -8.22 -5.70 3.48
C SER A 86 -8.28 -5.74 1.96
N PHE A 87 -9.36 -5.19 1.37
CA PHE A 87 -9.51 -5.09 -0.08
C PHE A 87 -8.39 -4.24 -0.70
N TYR A 88 -7.99 -3.15 -0.05
CA TYR A 88 -6.83 -2.35 -0.43
C TYR A 88 -5.52 -3.15 -0.39
N LEU A 89 -5.27 -3.99 0.61
CA LEU A 89 -4.05 -4.80 0.62
C LEU A 89 -4.07 -5.89 -0.47
N VAL A 90 -5.25 -6.46 -0.76
CA VAL A 90 -5.43 -7.44 -1.85
C VAL A 90 -5.29 -6.81 -3.24
N HIS A 91 -5.76 -5.57 -3.44
CA HIS A 91 -5.60 -4.89 -4.73
C HIS A 91 -4.11 -4.71 -5.06
N TRP A 92 -3.27 -4.37 -4.09
CA TRP A 92 -1.82 -4.26 -4.27
C TRP A 92 -1.19 -5.56 -4.79
N LEU A 93 -1.61 -6.71 -4.28
CA LEU A 93 -1.15 -8.00 -4.79
C LEU A 93 -1.64 -8.23 -6.23
N THR A 94 -2.85 -7.80 -6.54
CA THR A 94 -3.44 -7.94 -7.88
C THR A 94 -2.70 -7.07 -8.90
N ASP A 95 -2.37 -5.83 -8.54
CA ASP A 95 -1.58 -4.92 -9.37
C ASP A 95 -0.18 -5.46 -9.60
N LEU A 96 0.48 -5.96 -8.55
CA LEU A 96 1.81 -6.54 -8.64
C LEU A 96 1.83 -7.77 -9.57
N ALA A 97 0.78 -8.60 -9.51
CA ALA A 97 0.60 -9.74 -10.40
C ALA A 97 0.43 -9.32 -11.87
N GLY A 98 -0.24 -8.18 -12.12
CA GLY A 98 -0.53 -7.65 -13.45
C GLY A 98 0.50 -6.66 -14.02
N ALA A 99 1.53 -6.28 -13.28
CA ALA A 99 2.30 -5.05 -13.54
C ALA A 99 3.14 -4.98 -14.83
N GLU A 100 3.49 -6.09 -15.50
CA GLU A 100 4.44 -6.05 -16.65
C GLU A 100 3.81 -6.62 -17.93
N ALA A 101 4.48 -7.36 -18.81
CA ALA A 101 3.84 -8.28 -19.79
C ALA A 101 4.59 -9.63 -19.77
N TYR A 102 3.93 -10.78 -19.92
CA TYR A 102 4.63 -12.08 -19.96
C TYR A 102 4.68 -12.62 -21.38
N ASP A 103 5.88 -12.80 -21.93
CA ASP A 103 6.07 -13.33 -23.30
C ASP A 103 5.25 -12.57 -24.36
N GLY A 104 5.12 -11.24 -24.20
CA GLY A 104 4.31 -10.40 -25.09
C GLY A 104 2.80 -10.65 -25.01
N ARG A 105 2.33 -11.39 -24.00
CA ARG A 105 0.91 -11.70 -23.76
C ARG A 105 0.37 -10.91 -22.57
N PRO A 106 -0.88 -10.41 -22.65
CA PRO A 106 -1.59 -9.92 -21.46
C PRO A 106 -1.67 -11.06 -20.43
N TRP A 107 -1.31 -10.76 -19.18
CA TRP A 107 -0.82 -11.77 -18.22
C TRP A 107 -1.82 -12.85 -17.80
N PRO A 108 -1.27 -13.99 -17.35
CA PRO A 108 -1.98 -15.02 -16.56
C PRO A 108 -2.30 -14.61 -15.09
N GLY A 109 -2.07 -13.36 -14.69
CA GLY A 109 -2.31 -12.88 -13.32
C GLY A 109 -1.37 -13.52 -12.30
N ALA A 110 -1.90 -14.32 -11.38
CA ALA A 110 -1.16 -14.85 -10.22
C ALA A 110 0.01 -15.80 -10.58
N GLU A 111 0.08 -16.32 -11.81
CA GLU A 111 1.22 -17.16 -12.27
C GLU A 111 2.57 -16.41 -12.19
N LYS A 112 2.56 -15.06 -12.23
CA LYS A 112 3.77 -14.26 -11.99
C LYS A 112 4.43 -14.61 -10.65
N PHE A 113 3.63 -14.86 -9.61
CA PHE A 113 4.12 -15.15 -8.27
C PHE A 113 4.82 -16.50 -8.13
N THR A 114 4.51 -17.45 -9.01
CA THR A 114 5.11 -18.78 -8.99
C THR A 114 6.28 -18.93 -9.96
N THR A 115 6.31 -18.12 -11.02
CA THR A 115 7.28 -18.27 -12.11
C THR A 115 8.40 -17.24 -12.10
N GLN A 116 8.15 -16.02 -11.60
CA GLN A 116 9.06 -14.88 -11.78
C GLN A 116 9.32 -14.08 -10.51
N PHE A 117 8.34 -14.03 -9.60
CA PHE A 117 8.49 -13.23 -8.40
C PHE A 117 9.32 -13.99 -7.34
N PRO A 118 10.37 -13.39 -6.76
CA PRO A 118 11.14 -14.06 -5.73
C PRO A 118 10.26 -14.40 -4.51
N VAL A 119 10.18 -15.69 -4.18
CA VAL A 119 9.30 -16.19 -3.10
C VAL A 119 9.54 -15.49 -1.77
N ARG A 120 10.80 -15.17 -1.43
CA ARG A 120 11.14 -14.45 -0.20
C ARG A 120 10.58 -13.03 -0.17
N VAL A 121 10.58 -12.34 -1.31
CA VAL A 121 10.02 -10.99 -1.43
C VAL A 121 8.50 -11.05 -1.33
N LEU A 122 7.86 -12.03 -1.99
CA LEU A 122 6.41 -12.23 -1.86
C LEU A 122 6.01 -12.55 -0.41
N GLY A 123 6.76 -13.42 0.27
CA GLY A 123 6.56 -13.71 1.69
C GLY A 123 6.64 -12.44 2.54
N SER A 124 7.69 -11.63 2.34
CA SER A 124 7.86 -10.36 3.06
C SER A 124 6.70 -9.38 2.81
N PHE A 125 6.13 -9.36 1.60
CA PHE A 125 4.95 -8.57 1.24
C PHE A 125 3.68 -9.05 1.95
N ILE A 126 3.47 -10.37 2.03
CA ILE A 126 2.29 -10.95 2.68
C ILE A 126 2.38 -10.76 4.20
N ASP A 127 3.54 -11.03 4.78
CA ASP A 127 3.77 -10.90 6.20
C ASP A 127 3.65 -9.45 6.68
N SER A 128 4.01 -8.47 5.85
CA SER A 128 3.97 -7.04 6.21
C SER A 128 2.55 -6.58 6.58
N PHE A 129 1.50 -7.23 6.05
CA PHE A 129 0.12 -6.89 6.37
C PHE A 129 -0.18 -7.04 7.86
N GLY A 130 0.41 -8.03 8.54
CA GLY A 130 0.25 -8.22 9.98
C GLY A 130 0.94 -7.15 10.84
N PHE A 131 1.93 -6.44 10.29
CA PHE A 131 2.55 -5.29 10.94
C PHE A 131 1.75 -4.02 10.70
N VAL A 132 1.24 -3.84 9.49
CA VAL A 132 0.40 -2.70 9.12
C VAL A 132 -0.87 -2.63 9.97
N ASP A 133 -1.48 -3.77 10.30
CA ASP A 133 -2.65 -3.84 11.20
C ASP A 133 -2.38 -3.22 12.59
N ARG A 134 -1.12 -3.31 13.08
CA ARG A 134 -0.73 -2.77 14.38
C ARG A 134 -0.72 -1.25 14.43
N LEU A 135 -0.75 -0.55 13.30
CA LEU A 135 -0.89 0.91 13.25
C LEU A 135 -2.16 1.42 13.95
N ALA A 136 -3.15 0.55 14.17
CA ALA A 136 -4.33 0.84 14.97
C ALA A 136 -4.00 1.21 16.43
N VAL A 137 -2.92 0.66 17.00
CA VAL A 137 -2.59 0.78 18.42
C VAL A 137 -1.13 1.19 18.69
N GLN A 138 -0.22 1.02 17.73
CA GLN A 138 1.20 1.38 17.82
C GLN A 138 1.52 2.66 17.03
N SER A 139 2.59 3.35 17.41
CA SER A 139 3.22 4.42 16.63
C SER A 139 3.78 3.91 15.31
N GLU A 140 3.92 4.81 14.32
CA GLU A 140 4.56 4.49 13.04
C GLU A 140 5.99 3.95 13.24
N VAL A 141 6.71 4.48 14.25
CA VAL A 141 8.07 4.07 14.60
C VAL A 141 8.06 2.65 15.18
N GLU A 142 7.20 2.37 16.16
CA GLU A 142 7.09 1.03 16.77
C GLU A 142 6.76 -0.03 15.73
N VAL A 143 5.84 0.25 14.79
CA VAL A 143 5.51 -0.69 13.69
C VAL A 143 6.71 -0.94 12.78
N MET A 144 7.47 0.10 12.44
CA MET A 144 8.67 -0.04 11.62
C MET A 144 9.77 -0.84 12.34
N GLU A 145 10.02 -0.53 13.60
CA GLU A 145 11.03 -1.22 14.41
C GLU A 145 10.66 -2.69 14.61
N ASP A 146 9.40 -2.99 14.95
CA ASP A 146 8.88 -4.36 15.05
C ASP A 146 9.08 -5.13 13.73
N TYR A 147 8.77 -4.51 12.59
CA TYR A 147 8.95 -5.13 11.27
C TYR A 147 10.43 -5.43 10.99
N LEU A 148 11.31 -4.45 11.17
CA LEU A 148 12.75 -4.59 10.92
C LEU A 148 13.38 -5.62 11.85
N SER A 149 13.02 -5.64 13.14
CA SER A 149 13.47 -6.63 14.11
C SER A 149 13.03 -8.04 13.70
N ASN A 150 11.77 -8.22 13.30
CA ASN A 150 11.30 -9.52 12.80
C ASN A 150 12.07 -9.98 11.55
N ARG A 151 12.28 -9.09 10.56
CA ARG A 151 13.07 -9.45 9.36
C ARG A 151 14.50 -9.83 9.73
N TRP A 152 15.12 -9.09 10.65
CA TRP A 152 16.46 -9.36 11.12
C TRP A 152 16.60 -10.77 11.75
N GLU A 153 15.65 -11.15 12.58
CA GLU A 153 15.58 -12.48 13.19
C GLU A 153 15.33 -13.60 12.16
N GLU A 154 14.43 -13.38 11.19
CA GLU A 154 14.15 -14.34 10.10
C GLU A 154 15.37 -14.59 9.21
N HIS A 155 16.28 -13.62 9.12
CA HIS A 155 17.57 -13.79 8.46
C HIS A 155 18.61 -14.56 9.29
N GLY A 156 18.26 -14.97 10.52
CA GLY A 156 19.14 -15.70 11.44
C GLY A 156 20.28 -14.84 11.99
N LEU A 157 20.10 -13.51 11.98
CA LEU A 157 21.10 -12.57 12.47
C LEU A 157 21.02 -12.45 14.00
N PRO A 158 22.14 -12.17 14.69
CA PRO A 158 22.15 -12.03 16.15
C PRO A 158 21.28 -10.84 16.59
N PRO A 159 20.65 -10.87 17.78
CA PRO A 159 19.75 -9.81 18.22
C PRO A 159 20.35 -8.41 18.04
N PHE A 160 19.52 -7.49 17.56
CA PHE A 160 19.93 -6.10 17.33
C PHE A 160 20.37 -5.48 18.66
N GLN A 161 21.68 -5.37 18.89
CA GLN A 161 22.19 -4.65 20.04
C GLN A 161 22.17 -3.16 19.67
N PRO A 162 21.38 -2.31 20.36
CA PRO A 162 21.45 -0.88 20.13
C PRO A 162 22.90 -0.45 20.38
N ARG A 163 23.58 0.06 19.35
CA ARG A 163 24.89 0.70 19.54
C ARG A 163 24.67 1.78 20.59
N SER A 164 25.49 1.79 21.65
CA SER A 164 25.45 2.88 22.62
C SER A 164 25.50 4.18 21.82
N THR A 165 24.54 5.06 22.12
CA THR A 165 24.36 6.33 21.44
C THR A 165 25.67 7.13 21.53
N SER A 166 26.51 7.00 20.50
CA SER A 166 27.56 7.97 20.26
C SER A 166 26.84 9.21 19.78
N THR A 167 26.67 10.15 20.70
CA THR A 167 26.14 11.50 20.46
C THR A 167 26.78 12.05 19.19
N ILE A 168 26.03 12.03 18.09
CA ILE A 168 26.39 12.85 16.93
C ILE A 168 25.99 14.26 17.34
N ALA A 169 26.98 15.01 17.84
CA ALA A 169 26.86 16.45 17.98
C ALA A 169 26.64 17.02 16.57
N LEU A 170 25.46 17.62 16.37
CA LEU A 170 25.18 18.50 15.24
C LEU A 170 25.98 19.80 15.39
#